data_AF-A0A6B3I1V4-F1
#
_entry.id   AF-A0A6B3I1V4-F1
#
_cell.length_a   1.000
_cell.length_b   1.000
_cell.length_c   1.000
_cell.angle_alpha   90.00
_cell.angle_beta   90.00
_cell.angle_gamma   90.00
#
_symmetry.space_group_name_H-M   'P 1'
#
loop_
_entity.id
_entity.type
_entity.pdbx_description
1 polymer ?
#
loop_
_entity_poly.entity_id
_entity_poly.type
_entity_poly.pdbx_seq_one_letter_code
_entity_poly.pdbx_strand_id
1 'polypeptide(L)' 'WKLQAMRHALGDRPITVNGGFRSVSCNSAVGGAANSRHMYGHAADLGAGSQGFCGLAQAARNHGFTEILGPGYPGHNDHT' A
#
# COMPACT_ATOMS: atom_id res chain seq x y z
N TRP A 1 -9.06 -8.71 -3.68
CA TRP A 1 -8.83 -9.13 -5.08
C TRP A 1 -7.88 -8.24 -5.89
N LYS A 2 -7.94 -6.90 -5.76
CA LYS A 2 -7.02 -5.98 -6.51
C LYS A 2 -5.53 -6.36 -6.41
N LEU A 3 -5.03 -6.66 -5.21
CA LEU A 3 -3.65 -7.09 -5.01
C LEU A 3 -3.31 -8.41 -5.73
N GLN A 4 -4.26 -9.33 -5.87
CA GLN A 4 -4.02 -10.59 -6.58
C GLN A 4 -3.85 -10.35 -8.09
N ALA A 5 -4.67 -9.47 -8.67
CA ALA A 5 -4.53 -9.07 -10.08
C ALA A 5 -3.17 -8.38 -10.32
N MET A 6 -2.76 -7.51 -9.40
CA MET A 6 -1.46 -6.85 -9.46
C MET A 6 -0.28 -7.83 -9.32
N ARG A 7 -0.38 -8.79 -8.39
CA ARG A 7 0.62 -9.86 -8.20
C ARG A 7 0.85 -10.62 -9.50
N HIS A 8 -0.22 -11.03 -10.17
CA HIS A 8 -0.14 -11.74 -11.43
C HIS A 8 0.49 -10.88 -12.54
N ALA A 9 0.06 -9.61 -12.67
CA ALA A 9 0.62 -8.67 -13.64
C ALA A 9 2.13 -8.37 -13.42
N LEU A 10 2.63 -8.52 -12.20
CA LEU A 10 4.05 -8.33 -11.84
C LEU A 10 4.91 -9.60 -11.96
N GLY A 11 4.40 -10.62 -12.64
CA GLY A 11 5.11 -11.87 -12.95
C GLY A 11 5.01 -12.92 -11.85
N ASP A 12 3.87 -12.97 -11.15
CA ASP A 12 3.58 -13.97 -10.10
C ASP A 12 4.61 -14.04 -8.95
N ARG A 13 5.37 -12.96 -8.77
CA ARG A 13 6.29 -12.79 -7.64
C ARG A 13 5.53 -12.37 -6.38
N PRO A 14 5.94 -12.81 -5.19
CA PRO A 14 5.31 -12.39 -3.94
C PRO A 14 5.29 -10.86 -3.80
N ILE A 15 4.20 -10.33 -3.25
CA ILE A 15 4.10 -8.94 -2.81
C ILE A 15 4.03 -8.95 -1.28
N THR A 16 4.97 -8.27 -0.63
CA THR A 16 4.99 -8.14 0.83
C THR A 16 3.92 -7.13 1.27
N VAL A 17 3.03 -7.54 2.18
CA VAL A 17 2.04 -6.66 2.82
C VAL A 17 2.46 -6.46 4.27
N ASN A 18 2.85 -5.23 4.62
CA ASN A 18 3.31 -4.87 5.97
C ASN A 18 2.14 -4.52 6.90
N GLY A 19 1.04 -4.00 6.34
CA GLY A 19 -0.12 -3.56 7.10
C GLY A 19 -1.37 -3.44 6.22
N GLY A 20 -2.54 -3.47 6.85
CA GLY A 20 -3.85 -3.40 6.20
C GLY A 20 -4.83 -2.62 7.07
N PHE A 21 -5.88 -3.28 7.58
CA PHE A 21 -6.80 -2.64 8.52
C PHE A 21 -6.08 -2.12 9.78
N ARG A 22 -6.44 -0.91 10.22
CA ARG A 22 -6.05 -0.34 11.52
C ARG A 22 -7.29 0.12 12.26
N SER A 23 -7.45 -0.26 13.54
CA SER A 23 -8.45 0.37 14.39
C SER A 23 -8.11 1.87 14.61
N VAL A 24 -9.05 2.63 15.18
CA VAL A 24 -8.79 4.03 15.59
C VAL A 24 -7.55 4.10 16.48
N SER A 25 -7.45 3.23 17.49
CA SER A 25 -6.32 3.22 18.42
C SER A 25 -4.99 2.87 17.75
N CYS A 26 -4.98 1.88 16.84
CA CYS A 26 -3.79 1.54 16.07
C CYS A 26 -3.37 2.68 15.14
N ASN A 27 -4.32 3.35 14.47
CA ASN A 27 -4.03 4.47 13.59
C ASN A 27 -3.46 5.67 14.38
N SER A 28 -4.04 5.98 15.54
CA SER A 28 -3.53 7.03 16.43
C SER A 28 -2.13 6.71 16.97
N ALA A 29 -1.86 5.46 17.32
CA ALA A 29 -0.56 5.04 17.85
C ALA A 29 0.60 5.24 16.85
N VAL A 30 0.33 5.18 15.55
CA VAL A 30 1.31 5.43 14.49
C VAL A 30 1.30 6.88 13.97
N GLY A 31 0.51 7.77 14.59
CA GLY A 31 0.35 9.15 14.13
C GLY A 31 -0.35 9.25 12.76
N GLY A 32 -1.18 8.27 12.41
CA GLY A 32 -1.88 8.20 11.14
C GLY A 32 -2.91 9.33 10.98
N ALA A 33 -3.18 9.70 9.72
CA ALA A 33 -4.14 10.75 9.40
C ALA A 33 -5.55 10.42 9.93
N ALA A 34 -6.29 11.46 10.35
CA ALA A 34 -7.66 11.31 10.87
C ALA A 34 -8.66 10.73 9.84
N ASN A 35 -8.37 10.90 8.55
CA ASN A 35 -9.16 10.37 7.43
C ASN A 35 -8.51 9.11 6.79
N SER A 36 -7.63 8.40 7.50
CA SER A 36 -6.89 7.26 6.94
C SER A 36 -7.81 6.14 6.43
N ARG A 37 -7.60 5.72 5.18
CA ARG A 37 -8.34 4.63 4.54
C ARG A 37 -8.03 3.23 5.13
N HIS A 38 -6.95 3.09 5.89
CA HIS A 38 -6.68 1.86 6.66
C HIS A 38 -7.76 1.58 7.71
N MET A 39 -8.40 2.62 8.26
CA MET A 39 -9.49 2.49 9.22
C MET A 39 -10.77 1.91 8.64
N TYR A 40 -10.86 1.84 7.31
CA TYR A 40 -11.99 1.28 6.58
C TYR A 40 -11.63 -0.05 5.90
N GLY A 41 -10.41 -0.56 6.08
CA GLY A 41 -9.94 -1.77 5.40
C GLY A 41 -9.73 -1.59 3.89
N HIS A 42 -9.64 -0.34 3.41
CA HIS A 42 -9.50 -0.02 2.00
C HIS A 42 -8.04 0.10 1.53
N ALA A 43 -7.08 0.20 2.46
CA ALA A 43 -5.67 0.46 2.20
C ALA A 43 -4.77 -0.69 2.70
N ALA A 44 -3.59 -0.79 2.10
CA ALA A 44 -2.53 -1.72 2.50
C ALA A 44 -1.17 -1.08 2.25
N ASP A 45 -0.25 -1.24 3.19
CA ASP A 45 1.14 -0.77 3.07
C ASP A 45 2.00 -1.92 2.52
N LEU A 46 2.70 -1.71 1.41
CA LEU A 46 3.48 -2.72 0.71
C LEU A 46 4.99 -2.52 0.94
N GLY A 47 5.68 -3.63 1.20
CA GLY A 47 7.14 -3.67 1.25
C GLY A 47 7.75 -3.79 -0.15
N ALA A 48 8.97 -3.27 -0.33
CA ALA A 48 9.63 -3.20 -1.64
C ALA A 48 9.66 -4.54 -2.39
N GLY A 49 9.99 -5.62 -1.68
CA GLY A 49 10.19 -6.93 -2.28
C GLY A 49 11.16 -6.89 -3.47
N SER A 50 10.90 -7.73 -4.46
CA SER A 50 11.67 -7.75 -5.72
C SER A 50 11.19 -6.72 -6.75
N GLN A 51 10.09 -6.03 -6.48
CA GLN A 51 9.41 -5.10 -7.37
C GLN A 51 9.94 -3.67 -7.18
N GLY A 52 10.41 -3.35 -5.96
CA GLY A 52 10.72 -1.99 -5.54
C GLY A 52 9.47 -1.13 -5.33
N PHE A 53 9.55 -0.13 -4.46
CA PHE A 53 8.43 0.76 -4.13
C PHE A 53 7.85 1.44 -5.38
N CYS A 54 8.70 2.01 -6.23
CA CYS A 54 8.24 2.67 -7.47
C CYS A 54 7.54 1.70 -8.43
N GLY A 55 8.00 0.46 -8.54
CA GLY A 55 7.36 -0.55 -9.39
C GLY A 55 5.96 -0.91 -8.91
N LEU A 56 5.79 -1.06 -7.59
CA LEU A 56 4.49 -1.28 -6.97
C LEU A 56 3.54 -0.08 -7.21
N ALA A 57 4.02 1.15 -6.97
CA ALA A 57 3.21 2.36 -7.12
C ALA A 57 2.73 2.53 -8.57
N GLN A 58 3.61 2.27 -9.53
CA GLN A 58 3.29 2.38 -10.95
C GLN A 58 2.26 1.33 -11.40
N ALA A 59 2.40 0.09 -10.93
CA ALA A 59 1.47 -0.99 -11.24
C ALA A 59 0.09 -0.76 -10.63
N ALA A 60 0.02 -0.27 -9.38
CA ALA A 60 -1.23 -0.01 -8.66
C ALA A 60 -2.22 0.88 -9.44
N ARG A 61 -1.72 1.80 -10.29
CA ARG A 61 -2.53 2.66 -11.17
C ARG A 61 -3.45 1.89 -12.11
N ASN A 62 -3.12 0.65 -12.45
CA ASN A 62 -3.89 -0.21 -13.37
C ASN A 62 -4.80 -1.22 -12.65
N HIS A 63 -4.81 -1.23 -11.31
CA HIS A 63 -5.51 -2.26 -10.52
C HIS A 63 -6.58 -1.68 -9.60
N GLY A 64 -7.10 -0.51 -9.94
CA GLY A 64 -8.27 0.10 -9.29
C GLY A 64 -7.98 0.69 -7.90
N PHE A 65 -6.73 0.97 -7.56
CA PHE A 65 -6.39 1.77 -6.38
C PHE A 65 -6.55 3.26 -6.70
N THR A 66 -7.41 3.94 -5.96
CA THR A 66 -7.72 5.38 -6.16
C THR A 66 -6.87 6.31 -5.30
N GLU A 67 -6.14 5.76 -4.34
CA GLU A 67 -5.16 6.45 -3.50
C GLU A 67 -3.88 5.62 -3.54
N ILE A 68 -2.78 6.23 -3.96
CA ILE A 68 -1.45 5.62 -4.08
C ILE A 68 -0.46 6.65 -3.57
N LEU A 69 0.22 6.35 -2.47
CA LEU A 69 1.25 7.20 -1.86
C LEU A 69 2.55 6.39 -1.80
N GLY A 70 3.66 7.01 -2.17
CA GLY A 70 4.95 6.30 -2.26
C GLY A 70 6.12 7.26 -2.35
N PRO A 71 7.30 6.81 -2.82
CA PRO A 71 8.53 7.60 -2.79
C PRO A 71 8.37 9.01 -3.36
N GLY A 72 8.72 10.01 -2.54
CA GLY A 72 8.55 11.44 -2.83
C GLY A 72 7.34 12.09 -2.15
N TYR A 73 6.35 11.32 -1.69
CA TYR A 73 5.27 11.85 -0.86
C TYR A 73 5.68 11.85 0.62
N PRO A 74 5.40 12.93 1.40
CA PRO A 74 5.80 13.01 2.80
C PRO A 74 5.36 11.78 3.62
N GLY A 75 6.32 11.17 4.34
CA GLY A 75 6.08 9.99 5.18
C GLY A 75 5.91 8.65 4.45
N HIS A 76 6.16 8.57 3.13
CA HIS A 76 5.93 7.35 2.33
C HIS A 76 7.16 6.95 1.47
N ASN A 77 8.38 7.21 1.96
CA ASN A 77 9.62 6.84 1.24
C ASN A 77 10.05 5.38 1.46
N ASP A 78 9.50 4.69 2.45
CA ASP A 78 9.89 3.35 2.91
C ASP A 78 8.78 2.30 2.72
N HIS A 79 7.67 2.67 2.08
CA HIS A 79 6.58 1.79 1.69
C HIS A 79 5.80 2.38 0.49
N THR A 80 4.84 1.63 -0.04
CA THR A 80 3.94 2.05 -1.12
C THR A 80 2.57 1.42 -0.97
#